data_AF-A0A1I5NBS4-F1
#
_entry.id   AF-A0A1I5NBS4-F1
#
_cell.length_a   1.000
_cell.length_b   1.000
_cell.length_c   1.000
_cell.angle_alpha   90.00
_cell.angle_beta   90.00
_cell.angle_gamma   90.00
#
_symmetry.space_group_name_H-M   'P 1'
#
loop_
_entity.id
_entity.type
_entity.pdbx_description
1 polymer ?
#
loop_
_entity_poly.entity_id
_entity_poly.type
_entity_poly.pdbx_seq_one_letter_code
_entity_poly.pdbx_strand_id
1 'polypeptide(L)'
;MESTSYQITPGWLPNPVFETALAFFEAAEAEYARETKKVGIFQLKRWFVVHHLSVLSVELFLKSFFVKVTYGPVASPDSPEIEAYKHAFLGHKASLKELPPDVVTLLKRYLPPHLHELMDDLDTNKITQGRYPYEQHEGKQRFPFGDDGQRLAEQWLSLARELSKFPDFYFSSPEFDDRTQIKGS
;
A
#
# COMPACT_ATOMS: atom_id res chain seq x y z
N MET A 1 -15.61 -24.53 21.16
CA MET A 1 -14.87 -24.70 19.89
C MET A 1 -14.03 -23.48 19.68
N GLU A 2 -12.71 -23.66 19.58
CA GLU A 2 -11.75 -22.56 19.40
C GLU A 2 -11.74 -22.13 17.93
N SER A 3 -11.80 -20.83 17.69
CA SER A 3 -11.57 -20.26 16.37
C SER A 3 -10.07 -20.14 16.13
N THR A 4 -9.55 -20.79 15.08
CA THR A 4 -8.15 -20.61 14.67
C THR A 4 -8.03 -19.36 13.81
N SER A 5 -6.96 -18.59 14.01
CA SER A 5 -6.66 -17.43 13.17
C SER A 5 -5.16 -17.29 12.92
N TYR A 6 -4.81 -16.77 11.75
CA TYR A 6 -3.43 -16.44 11.41
C TYR A 6 -3.38 -15.14 10.60
N GLN A 7 -2.21 -14.52 10.56
CA GLN A 7 -1.96 -13.29 9.81
C GLN A 7 -1.32 -13.64 8.47
N ILE A 8 -1.85 -13.07 7.39
CA ILE A 8 -1.24 -13.18 6.05
C ILE A 8 -0.42 -11.94 5.77
N THR A 9 0.75 -12.13 5.15
CA THR A 9 1.61 -11.04 4.72
C THR A 9 1.30 -10.67 3.26
N PRO A 10 1.76 -9.51 2.76
CA PRO A 10 1.60 -9.14 1.36
C PRO A 10 2.28 -10.20 0.46
N GLY A 11 1.65 -10.51 -0.66
CA GLY A 11 2.12 -11.52 -1.63
C GLY A 11 1.70 -12.96 -1.36
N TRP A 12 1.25 -13.33 -0.15
CA TRP A 12 0.56 -14.61 0.08
C TRP A 12 -0.89 -14.48 -0.40
N LEU A 13 -1.30 -15.33 -1.33
CA LEU A 13 -2.67 -15.32 -1.85
C LEU A 13 -3.59 -16.26 -1.05
N PRO A 14 -4.84 -15.85 -0.79
CA PRO A 14 -5.42 -14.56 -1.17
C PRO A 14 -5.15 -13.48 -0.11
N ASN A 15 -4.73 -12.29 -0.54
CA ASN A 15 -4.62 -11.10 0.31
C ASN A 15 -5.35 -9.94 -0.37
N PRO A 16 -6.66 -9.77 -0.12
CA PRO A 16 -7.49 -8.83 -0.87
C PRO A 16 -7.05 -7.37 -0.68
N VAL A 17 -6.42 -7.04 0.45
CA VAL A 17 -5.91 -5.69 0.70
C VAL A 17 -4.67 -5.42 -0.16
N PHE A 18 -3.77 -6.40 -0.29
CA PHE A 18 -2.61 -6.29 -1.17
C PHE A 18 -3.03 -6.25 -2.66
N GLU A 19 -3.97 -7.11 -3.08
CA GLU A 19 -4.52 -7.09 -4.44
C GLU A 19 -5.15 -5.71 -4.77
N THR A 20 -5.87 -5.12 -3.81
CA THR A 20 -6.41 -3.77 -3.98
C THR A 20 -5.29 -2.73 -4.09
N ALA A 21 -4.21 -2.87 -3.31
CA ALA A 21 -3.03 -1.99 -3.41
C ALA A 21 -2.40 -2.03 -4.82
N LEU A 22 -2.32 -3.23 -5.43
CA LEU A 22 -1.83 -3.41 -6.80
C LEU A 22 -2.77 -2.77 -7.82
N ALA A 23 -4.08 -2.95 -7.68
CA ALA A 23 -5.05 -2.33 -8.58
C ALA A 23 -4.97 -0.79 -8.57
N PHE A 24 -4.77 -0.18 -7.40
CA PHE A 24 -4.54 1.28 -7.31
C PHE A 24 -3.22 1.72 -7.94
N PHE A 25 -2.16 0.93 -7.80
CA PHE A 25 -0.88 1.18 -8.47
C PHE A 25 -1.03 1.13 -10.00
N GLU A 26 -1.68 0.09 -10.53
CA GLU A 26 -1.94 -0.03 -11.98
C GLU A 26 -2.78 1.13 -12.52
N ALA A 27 -3.79 1.55 -11.75
CA ALA A 27 -4.58 2.73 -12.09
C ALA A 27 -3.73 4.02 -12.11
N ALA A 28 -2.79 4.17 -11.16
CA ALA A 28 -1.87 5.30 -11.11
C ALA A 28 -0.92 5.33 -12.31
N GLU A 29 -0.34 4.18 -12.70
CA GLU A 29 0.48 4.03 -13.93
C GLU A 29 -0.32 4.40 -15.19
N ALA A 30 -1.57 3.92 -15.27
CA ALA A 30 -2.43 4.20 -16.41
C ALA A 30 -2.78 5.69 -16.51
N GLU A 31 -3.06 6.37 -15.38
CA GLU A 31 -3.24 7.82 -15.36
C GLU A 31 -1.95 8.57 -15.67
N TYR A 32 -0.80 8.14 -15.15
CA TYR A 32 0.49 8.75 -15.47
C TYR A 32 0.77 8.70 -16.98
N ALA A 33 0.53 7.54 -17.61
CA ALA A 33 0.64 7.38 -19.06
C ALA A 33 -0.35 8.26 -19.84
N ARG A 34 -1.55 8.54 -19.30
CA ARG A 34 -2.51 9.46 -19.91
C ARG A 34 -2.05 10.92 -19.80
N GLU A 35 -1.61 11.33 -18.61
CA GLU A 35 -1.21 12.72 -18.33
C GLU A 35 0.12 13.10 -19.03
N THR A 36 1.04 12.14 -19.19
CA THR A 36 2.28 12.34 -19.98
C THR A 36 2.02 12.53 -21.47
N LYS A 37 1.01 11.83 -22.03
CA LYS A 37 0.61 11.98 -23.45
C LYS A 37 -0.12 13.28 -23.76
N LYS A 38 -0.54 14.04 -22.74
CA LYS A 38 -1.16 15.36 -22.95
C LYS A 38 -0.13 16.36 -23.46
N VAL A 39 -0.39 16.90 -24.64
CA VAL A 39 0.46 17.90 -25.31
C VAL A 39 -0.38 19.14 -25.62
N GLY A 40 0.17 20.33 -25.35
CA GLY A 40 -0.45 21.62 -25.67
C GLY A 40 -0.68 22.54 -24.46
N ILE A 41 -0.59 23.85 -24.69
CA ILE A 41 -0.61 24.92 -23.67
C ILE A 41 -1.94 24.96 -22.88
N PHE A 42 -3.03 24.46 -23.46
CA PHE A 42 -4.37 24.45 -22.83
C PHE A 42 -4.74 23.14 -22.16
N GLN A 43 -3.88 22.11 -22.21
CA GLN A 43 -4.18 20.83 -21.57
C GLN A 43 -3.76 20.85 -20.10
N LEU A 44 -4.74 21.00 -19.21
CA LEU A 44 -4.52 20.86 -17.78
C LEU A 44 -4.18 19.40 -17.46
N LYS A 45 -2.94 19.18 -17.00
CA LYS A 45 -2.51 17.89 -16.48
C LYS A 45 -3.01 17.69 -15.05
N ARG A 46 -3.59 16.53 -14.77
CA ARG A 46 -4.23 16.19 -13.48
C ARG A 46 -3.31 15.30 -12.66
N TRP A 47 -2.11 15.79 -12.38
CA TRP A 47 -1.11 15.06 -11.60
C TRP A 47 -1.59 14.69 -10.19
N PHE A 48 -2.53 15.44 -9.63
CA PHE A 48 -3.17 15.11 -8.35
C PHE A 48 -3.88 13.75 -8.36
N VAL A 49 -4.38 13.28 -9.51
CA VAL A 49 -5.02 11.97 -9.65
C VAL A 49 -3.98 10.86 -9.53
N VAL A 50 -2.87 10.98 -10.27
CA VAL A 50 -1.74 10.05 -10.19
C VAL A 50 -1.22 9.97 -8.75
N HIS A 51 -1.02 11.13 -8.12
CA HIS A 51 -0.63 11.23 -6.72
C HIS A 51 -1.63 10.52 -5.79
N HIS A 52 -2.92 10.82 -5.90
CA HIS A 52 -3.93 10.24 -5.02
C HIS A 52 -3.98 8.71 -5.11
N LEU A 53 -3.97 8.16 -6.32
CA LEU A 53 -3.98 6.72 -6.56
C LEU A 53 -2.70 6.06 -6.03
N SER A 54 -1.54 6.70 -6.23
CA SER A 54 -0.25 6.20 -5.72
C SER A 54 -0.23 6.18 -4.19
N VAL A 55 -0.69 7.24 -3.53
CA VAL A 55 -0.78 7.31 -2.06
C VAL A 55 -1.72 6.24 -1.51
N LEU A 56 -2.87 6.00 -2.14
CA LEU A 56 -3.79 4.93 -1.73
C LEU A 56 -3.16 3.54 -1.89
N SER A 57 -2.41 3.31 -2.97
CA SER A 57 -1.65 2.07 -3.16
C SER A 57 -0.63 1.84 -2.04
N VAL A 58 0.16 2.86 -1.69
CA VAL A 58 1.12 2.78 -0.56
C VAL A 58 0.41 2.52 0.77
N GLU A 59 -0.71 3.22 1.02
CA GLU A 59 -1.49 3.03 2.24
C GLU A 59 -2.00 1.59 2.38
N LEU A 60 -2.57 1.06 1.29
CA LEU A 60 -3.11 -0.30 1.25
C LEU A 60 -2.01 -1.36 1.33
N PHE A 61 -0.85 -1.10 0.73
CA PHE A 61 0.31 -1.98 0.88
C PHE A 61 0.69 -2.13 2.36
N LEU A 62 0.85 -1.04 3.10
CA LEU A 62 1.20 -1.10 4.53
C LEU A 62 0.11 -1.79 5.35
N LYS A 63 -1.15 -1.54 5.02
CA LYS A 63 -2.31 -2.22 5.63
C LYS A 63 -2.36 -3.72 5.35
N SER A 64 -1.85 -4.16 4.20
CA SER A 64 -1.94 -5.56 3.80
C SER A 64 -1.15 -6.52 4.69
N PHE A 65 -0.24 -6.01 5.53
CA PHE A 65 0.39 -6.79 6.59
C PHE A 65 -0.57 -7.15 7.74
N PHE A 66 -1.72 -6.49 7.89
CA PHE A 66 -2.63 -6.65 9.04
C PHE A 66 -3.92 -7.39 8.70
N VAL A 67 -3.89 -8.20 7.64
CA VAL A 67 -5.01 -9.07 7.30
C VAL A 67 -4.93 -10.35 8.12
N LYS A 68 -6.02 -10.64 8.82
CA LYS A 68 -6.21 -11.87 9.60
C LYS A 68 -7.19 -12.78 8.87
N VAL A 69 -6.77 -14.01 8.67
CA VAL A 69 -7.64 -15.11 8.21
C VAL A 69 -8.18 -15.80 9.44
N THR A 70 -9.50 -15.95 9.49
CA THR A 70 -10.22 -16.61 10.59
C THR A 70 -11.05 -17.75 10.05
N TYR A 71 -10.98 -18.89 10.72
CA TYR A 71 -11.86 -20.03 10.48
C TYR A 71 -13.06 -19.97 11.42
N GLY A 72 -14.26 -20.15 10.88
CA GLY A 72 -15.47 -20.33 11.69
C GLY A 72 -15.37 -21.58 12.58
N PRO A 73 -16.14 -21.68 13.68
CA PRO A 73 -16.22 -22.90 14.46
C PRO A 73 -16.70 -24.06 13.57
N VAL A 74 -15.94 -25.16 13.53
CA VAL A 74 -16.25 -26.34 12.72
C VAL A 74 -17.54 -26.97 13.24
N ALA A 75 -18.68 -26.74 12.58
CA ALA A 75 -19.98 -27.23 13.04
C ALA A 75 -20.15 -28.76 12.84
N SER A 76 -19.41 -29.36 11.90
CA SER A 76 -19.37 -30.79 11.58
C SER A 76 -18.12 -31.10 10.75
N PRO A 77 -17.52 -32.32 10.83
CA PRO A 77 -16.38 -32.72 10.01
C PRO A 77 -16.58 -32.59 8.50
N ASP A 78 -17.83 -32.63 8.05
CA ASP A 78 -18.21 -32.55 6.63
C ASP A 78 -18.62 -31.14 6.18
N SER A 79 -18.62 -30.16 7.07
CA SER A 79 -18.96 -28.78 6.71
C SER A 79 -17.76 -28.07 6.10
N PRO A 80 -17.92 -27.34 4.99
CA PRO A 80 -16.82 -26.58 4.41
C PRO A 80 -16.31 -25.57 5.43
N GLU A 81 -14.99 -25.51 5.60
CA GLU A 81 -14.35 -24.48 6.41
C GLU A 81 -14.60 -23.12 5.75
N ILE A 82 -15.38 -22.26 6.41
CA ILE A 82 -15.64 -20.91 5.92
C ILE A 82 -14.47 -20.03 6.38
N GLU A 83 -13.58 -19.72 5.45
CA GLU A 83 -12.54 -18.72 5.63
C GLU A 83 -13.13 -17.31 5.57
N ALA A 84 -12.85 -16.50 6.58
CA ALA A 84 -13.17 -15.08 6.58
C ALA A 84 -11.90 -14.24 6.71
N TYR A 85 -11.76 -13.27 5.81
CA TYR A 85 -10.67 -12.31 5.76
C TYR A 85 -11.08 -11.04 6.48
N LYS A 86 -10.38 -10.70 7.57
CA LYS A 86 -10.67 -9.50 8.37
C LYS A 86 -9.43 -8.62 8.41
N HIS A 87 -9.63 -7.33 8.19
CA HIS A 87 -8.58 -6.32 8.32
C HIS A 87 -8.63 -5.66 9.70
N ALA A 88 -7.47 -5.35 10.27
CA ALA A 88 -7.35 -4.84 11.64
C ALA A 88 -7.78 -3.37 11.82
N PHE A 89 -7.88 -2.60 10.75
CA PHE A 89 -8.16 -1.16 10.82
C PHE A 89 -9.35 -0.72 9.98
N LEU A 90 -10.06 0.29 10.48
CA LEU A 90 -11.08 1.07 9.76
C LEU A 90 -10.50 2.41 9.31
N GLY A 91 -11.02 2.99 8.22
CA GLY A 91 -10.67 4.33 7.75
C GLY A 91 -9.25 4.44 7.16
N HIS A 92 -8.76 5.67 6.99
CA HIS A 92 -7.40 5.92 6.49
C HIS A 92 -6.37 5.76 7.60
N LYS A 93 -5.46 4.79 7.45
CA LYS A 93 -4.44 4.49 8.47
C LYS A 93 -3.25 3.76 7.85
N ALA A 94 -2.14 4.45 7.70
CA ALA A 94 -0.85 3.85 7.40
C ALA A 94 0.14 4.32 8.45
N SER A 95 0.75 3.39 9.18
CA SER A 95 1.76 3.70 10.17
C SER A 95 2.85 2.66 10.12
N LEU A 96 4.03 3.07 9.68
CA LEU A 96 5.24 2.25 9.73
C LEU A 96 5.57 1.78 11.15
N LYS A 97 5.22 2.58 12.16
CA LYS A 97 5.46 2.27 13.58
C LYS A 97 4.63 1.10 14.08
N GLU A 98 3.51 0.81 13.42
CA GLU A 98 2.64 -0.32 13.78
C GLU A 98 3.02 -1.61 13.05
N LEU A 99 3.88 -1.54 12.02
CA LEU A 99 4.35 -2.72 11.31
C LEU A 99 5.25 -3.58 12.21
N PRO A 100 5.28 -4.90 11.97
CA PRO A 100 6.26 -5.76 12.62
C PRO A 100 7.70 -5.20 12.44
N PRO A 101 8.55 -5.13 13.50
CA PRO A 101 9.88 -4.50 13.42
C PRO A 101 10.80 -5.08 12.34
N ASP A 102 10.67 -6.38 12.11
CA ASP A 102 11.32 -7.13 11.04
C ASP A 102 10.89 -6.64 9.65
N VAL A 103 9.59 -6.41 9.43
CA VAL A 103 9.07 -5.86 8.18
C VAL A 103 9.61 -4.45 7.94
N VAL A 104 9.66 -3.62 8.99
CA VAL A 104 10.26 -2.26 8.90
C VAL A 104 11.74 -2.36 8.51
N THR A 105 12.47 -3.30 9.09
CA THR A 105 13.89 -3.53 8.77
C THR A 105 14.07 -3.98 7.32
N LEU A 106 13.22 -4.88 6.84
CA LEU A 106 13.24 -5.33 5.44
C LEU A 106 12.89 -4.20 4.47
N LEU A 107 11.88 -3.38 4.78
CA LEU A 107 11.53 -2.21 3.97
C LEU A 107 12.66 -1.18 3.92
N LYS A 108 13.35 -0.93 5.04
CA LYS A 108 14.55 -0.05 5.08
C LYS A 108 15.69 -0.58 4.23
N ARG A 109 15.88 -1.90 4.17
CA ARG A 109 16.92 -2.53 3.35
C ARG A 109 16.56 -2.52 1.87
N TYR A 110 15.28 -2.72 1.56
CA TYR A 110 14.78 -2.83 0.20
C TYR A 110 14.67 -1.47 -0.50
N LEU A 111 14.07 -0.48 0.16
CA LEU A 111 13.79 0.81 -0.45
C LEU A 111 15.04 1.71 -0.46
N PRO A 112 15.25 2.48 -1.54
CA PRO A 112 16.13 3.63 -1.50
C PRO A 112 15.77 4.59 -0.34
N PRO A 113 16.75 5.24 0.32
CA PRO A 113 16.50 6.08 1.50
C PRO A 113 15.40 7.12 1.31
N HIS A 114 15.41 7.83 0.19
CA HIS A 114 14.42 8.87 -0.13
C HIS A 114 12.98 8.31 -0.29
N LEU A 115 12.82 7.07 -0.75
CA LEU A 115 11.50 6.43 -0.85
C LEU A 115 11.04 5.91 0.52
N HIS A 116 11.97 5.45 1.35
CA HIS A 116 11.65 5.11 2.73
C HIS A 116 11.22 6.36 3.53
N GLU A 117 11.92 7.47 3.39
CA GLU A 117 11.52 8.76 3.99
C GLU A 117 10.14 9.20 3.50
N LEU A 118 9.89 9.13 2.19
CA LEU A 118 8.58 9.45 1.62
C LEU A 118 7.45 8.58 2.19
N MET A 119 7.74 7.30 2.44
CA MET A 119 6.80 6.37 3.07
C MET A 119 6.56 6.71 4.55
N ASP A 120 7.59 7.17 5.28
CA ASP A 120 7.49 7.62 6.68
C ASP A 120 6.69 8.93 6.83
N ASP A 121 6.74 9.77 5.79
CA ASP A 121 5.94 11.00 5.68
C ASP A 121 4.46 10.77 5.36
N LEU A 122 4.02 9.51 5.18
CA LEU A 122 2.63 9.20 4.87
C LEU A 122 1.72 9.50 6.06
N ASP A 123 0.83 10.47 5.87
CA ASP A 123 -0.20 10.84 6.84
C ASP A 123 -1.56 11.10 6.17
N THR A 124 -2.56 11.43 6.99
CA THR A 124 -3.89 11.81 6.51
C THR A 124 -3.85 13.03 5.58
N ASN A 125 -2.88 13.95 5.76
CA ASN A 125 -2.74 15.10 4.88
C ASN A 125 -2.29 14.69 3.48
N LYS A 126 -1.31 13.79 3.34
CA LYS A 126 -0.88 13.26 2.03
C LYS A 126 -2.03 12.57 1.29
N ILE A 127 -2.82 11.78 2.00
CA ILE A 127 -4.00 11.09 1.42
C ILE A 127 -5.01 12.12 0.88
N THR A 128 -5.29 13.14 1.68
CA THR A 128 -6.31 14.15 1.35
C THR A 128 -5.80 15.23 0.39
N GLN A 129 -4.49 15.40 0.25
CA GLN A 129 -3.83 16.35 -0.66
C GLN A 129 -4.20 16.08 -2.13
N GLY A 130 -4.25 14.81 -2.54
CA GLY A 130 -4.69 14.44 -3.90
C GLY A 130 -6.21 14.43 -4.08
N ARG A 131 -6.97 14.22 -2.99
CA ARG A 131 -8.44 14.14 -3.01
C ARG A 131 -9.10 15.51 -3.12
N TYR A 132 -8.51 16.52 -2.49
CA TYR A 132 -9.02 17.89 -2.46
C TYR A 132 -7.95 18.87 -2.97
N PRO A 133 -7.55 18.75 -4.25
CA PRO A 133 -6.37 19.45 -4.76
C PRO A 133 -6.50 20.97 -4.76
N TYR A 134 -7.74 21.47 -4.90
CA TYR A 134 -8.06 22.89 -5.00
C TYR A 134 -8.40 23.53 -3.65
N GLU A 135 -8.50 22.75 -2.56
CA GLU A 135 -8.72 23.33 -1.24
C GLU A 135 -7.51 24.14 -0.80
N GLN A 136 -7.75 25.23 -0.07
CA GLN A 136 -6.67 26.01 0.51
C GLN A 136 -6.24 25.40 1.84
N HIS A 137 -4.93 25.23 1.99
CA HIS A 137 -4.28 24.83 3.23
C HIS A 137 -3.10 25.77 3.46
N GLU A 138 -3.08 26.46 4.62
CA GLU A 138 -2.03 27.44 4.97
C GLU A 138 -1.81 28.54 3.90
N GLY A 139 -2.90 29.00 3.27
CA GLY A 139 -2.84 30.07 2.26
C GLY A 139 -2.31 29.64 0.88
N LYS A 140 -2.07 28.34 0.67
CA LYS A 140 -1.70 27.76 -0.64
C LYS A 140 -2.72 26.71 -1.05
N GLN A 141 -2.79 26.41 -2.36
CA GLN A 141 -3.53 25.23 -2.80
C GLN A 141 -2.86 23.97 -2.27
N ARG A 142 -3.68 22.98 -1.90
CA ARG A 142 -3.20 21.76 -1.26
C ARG A 142 -2.28 20.96 -2.18
N PHE A 143 -2.64 20.84 -3.45
CA PHE A 143 -1.80 20.17 -4.44
C PHE A 143 -1.07 21.19 -5.34
N PRO A 144 0.25 21.07 -5.54
CA PRO A 144 1.00 22.00 -6.37
C PRO A 144 0.67 21.85 -7.86
N PHE A 145 0.73 22.95 -8.61
CA PHE A 145 0.51 22.96 -10.06
C PHE A 145 1.79 22.71 -10.86
N GLY A 146 1.61 22.36 -12.14
CA GLY A 146 2.70 22.28 -13.10
C GLY A 146 3.73 21.23 -12.72
N ASP A 147 5.00 21.58 -12.88
CA ASP A 147 6.15 20.69 -12.70
C ASP A 147 6.30 20.23 -11.25
N ASP A 148 5.90 21.05 -10.27
CA ASP A 148 5.92 20.68 -8.85
C ASP A 148 4.88 19.59 -8.56
N GLY A 149 3.69 19.71 -9.15
CA GLY A 149 2.65 18.68 -9.09
C GLY A 149 3.06 17.38 -9.76
N GLN A 150 3.72 17.48 -10.92
CA GLN A 150 4.26 16.32 -11.63
C GLN A 150 5.30 15.59 -10.79
N ARG A 151 6.31 16.30 -10.30
CA ARG A 151 7.41 15.75 -9.50
C ARG A 151 6.89 15.06 -8.24
N LEU A 152 5.93 15.67 -7.55
CA LEU A 152 5.29 15.05 -6.39
C LEU A 152 4.56 13.76 -6.77
N ALA A 153 3.79 13.75 -7.86
CA ALA A 153 3.11 12.55 -8.33
C ALA A 153 4.09 11.44 -8.73
N GLU A 154 5.21 11.77 -9.37
CA GLU A 154 6.26 10.83 -9.77
C GLU A 154 6.97 10.20 -8.57
N GLN A 155 7.25 10.96 -7.52
CA GLN A 155 7.83 10.45 -6.28
C GLN A 155 6.95 9.37 -5.64
N TRP A 156 5.66 9.65 -5.48
CA TRP A 156 4.70 8.70 -4.91
C TRP A 156 4.46 7.49 -5.82
N LEU A 157 4.39 7.69 -7.14
CA LEU A 157 4.27 6.60 -8.10
C LEU A 157 5.51 5.68 -8.05
N SER A 158 6.70 6.26 -7.94
CA SER A 158 7.94 5.50 -7.80
C SER A 158 7.94 4.64 -6.53
N LEU A 159 7.48 5.19 -5.40
CA LEU A 159 7.32 4.42 -4.17
C LEU A 159 6.31 3.27 -4.35
N ALA A 160 5.12 3.55 -4.89
CA ALA A 160 4.11 2.53 -5.15
C ALA A 160 4.63 1.40 -6.07
N ARG A 161 5.43 1.75 -7.08
CA ARG A 161 6.06 0.81 -8.00
C ARG A 161 7.10 -0.09 -7.34
N GLU A 162 7.88 0.42 -6.40
CA GLU A 162 8.84 -0.42 -5.66
C GLU A 162 8.11 -1.33 -4.67
N LEU A 163 7.07 -0.83 -4.00
CA LEU A 163 6.27 -1.62 -3.07
C LEU A 163 5.46 -2.73 -3.74
N SER A 164 5.01 -2.54 -4.99
CA SER A 164 4.30 -3.60 -5.73
C SER A 164 5.17 -4.83 -6.01
N LYS A 165 6.49 -4.66 -6.01
CA LYS A 165 7.50 -5.73 -6.19
C LYS A 165 8.08 -6.24 -4.86
N PHE A 166 7.77 -5.59 -3.73
CA PHE A 166 8.31 -5.97 -2.42
C PHE A 166 8.08 -7.44 -2.05
N PRO A 167 6.93 -8.10 -2.37
CA PRO A 167 6.76 -9.50 -2.05
C PRO A 167 7.84 -10.43 -2.63
N ASP A 168 8.30 -10.17 -3.84
CA ASP A 168 9.35 -10.98 -4.48
C ASP A 168 10.65 -10.90 -3.67
N PHE A 169 10.98 -9.69 -3.20
CA PHE A 169 12.10 -9.49 -2.30
C PHE A 169 11.87 -10.17 -0.94
N TYR A 170 10.69 -9.99 -0.35
CA TYR A 170 10.32 -10.51 0.97
C TYR A 170 10.45 -12.04 1.04
N PHE A 171 10.01 -12.76 0.00
CA PHE A 171 10.12 -14.23 -0.04
C PHE A 171 11.50 -14.75 -0.42
N SER A 172 12.34 -13.92 -1.05
CA SER A 172 13.75 -14.25 -1.31
C SER A 172 14.68 -13.98 -0.11
N SER A 173 14.13 -13.40 0.96
CA SER A 173 14.88 -12.93 2.12
C SER A 173 15.22 -14.08 3.07
N PRO A 174 16.48 -14.22 3.53
CA PRO A 174 16.87 -15.27 4.49
C PRO A 174 16.05 -15.25 5.79
N GLU A 175 15.57 -14.08 6.20
CA GLU A 175 14.74 -13.88 7.39
C GLU A 175 13.32 -14.46 7.27
N PHE A 176 12.92 -14.90 6.06
CA PHE A 176 11.67 -15.60 5.81
C PHE A 176 11.77 -17.11 6.09
N ASP A 177 12.91 -17.73 5.77
CA ASP A 177 13.15 -19.18 5.95
C ASP A 177 13.15 -19.63 7.42
N ASP A 178 13.54 -18.76 8.35
CA ASP A 178 13.51 -19.06 9.79
C ASP A 178 12.07 -19.14 10.36
N ARG A 179 11.04 -18.67 9.64
CA ARG A 179 9.65 -18.63 10.13
C ARG A 179 8.84 -19.87 9.79
N THR A 180 9.24 -20.63 8.78
CA THR A 180 8.59 -21.90 8.41
C THR A 180 9.10 -23.07 9.27
N GLN A 181 10.24 -22.93 9.95
CA GLN A 181 10.76 -23.97 10.85
C GLN A 181 10.10 -24.03 12.24
N ILE A 182 9.29 -23.02 12.64
CA ILE A 182 8.67 -22.97 13.99
C ILE A 182 7.23 -23.55 14.04
N LYS A 183 6.73 -24.13 12.94
CA LYS A 183 5.43 -24.85 12.93
C LYS A 183 5.56 -26.32 12.51
N GLY A 184 6.58 -27.01 13.05
CA GLY A 184 6.80 -28.43 12.84
C GLY A 184 7.60 -29.05 13.97
N SER A 185 7.08 -29.03 15.20
CA SER A 185 7.54 -29.87 16.31
C SER A 185 6.36 -30.20 17.22
#